data_AF-A0A6N7YUX8-F1
#
_entry.id   AF-A0A6N7YUX8-F1
#
_cell.length_a   1.000
_cell.length_b   1.000
_cell.length_c   1.000
_cell.angle_alpha   90.00
_cell.angle_beta   90.00
_cell.angle_gamma   90.00
#
_symmetry.space_group_name_H-M   'P 1'
#
loop_
_entity.id
_entity.type
_entity.pdbx_description
1 polymer ?
#
loop_
_entity_poly.entity_id
_entity_poly.type
_entity_poly.pdbx_seq_one_letter_code
_entity_poly.pdbx_strand_id
1 'polypeptide(L)' 'MDDLTILDLHGDLEGTFVLEETRADGALVIRREPTLAQVETRHGLTPVPAAEQPAWFSELPTDDEG' A
#
# COMPACT_ATOMS: atom_id res chain seq x y z
N MET A 1 -19.69 2.04 12.12
CA MET A 1 -18.30 1.71 12.47
C MET A 1 -17.99 0.49 11.66
N ASP A 2 -17.20 0.64 10.60
CA ASP A 2 -16.77 -0.51 9.81
C ASP A 2 -15.89 -1.39 10.71
N ASP A 3 -16.21 -2.68 10.78
CA ASP A 3 -15.48 -3.67 11.57
C ASP A 3 -14.00 -3.61 11.21
N LEU A 4 -13.17 -3.38 12.24
CA LEU A 4 -11.73 -3.29 12.08
C LEU A 4 -11.21 -4.68 11.66
N THR A 5 -10.95 -4.83 10.38
CA THR A 5 -10.41 -6.07 9.82
C THR A 5 -8.91 -6.10 10.11
N ILE A 6 -8.45 -7.05 10.92
CA ILE A 6 -7.01 -7.23 11.17
C ILE A 6 -6.41 -7.81 9.89
N LEU A 7 -5.40 -7.12 9.36
CA LEU A 7 -4.67 -7.47 8.15
C LEU A 7 -3.25 -7.86 8.55
N ASP A 8 -2.91 -9.14 8.40
CA ASP A 8 -1.54 -9.63 8.59
C ASP A 8 -0.89 -9.88 7.23
N LEU A 9 0.33 -9.36 7.05
CA LEU A 9 1.12 -9.47 5.82
C LEU A 9 2.09 -10.64 5.93
N HIS A 10 1.97 -11.60 5.01
CA HIS A 10 2.89 -12.74 4.92
C HIS A 10 3.63 -12.70 3.58
N GLY A 11 4.95 -12.76 3.63
CA GLY A 11 5.80 -12.89 2.44
C GLY A 11 6.47 -14.26 2.39
N ASP A 12 6.59 -14.83 1.20
CA ASP A 12 7.51 -15.95 0.96
C ASP A 12 8.93 -15.45 0.61
N LEU A 13 9.90 -16.36 0.60
CA LEU A 13 11.29 -16.06 0.24
C LEU A 13 11.48 -15.67 -1.24
N GLU A 14 10.45 -15.86 -2.06
CA GLU A 14 10.42 -15.50 -3.48
C GLU A 14 9.86 -14.09 -3.72
N GLY A 15 9.46 -13.39 -2.65
CA GLY A 15 8.94 -12.01 -2.70
C GLY A 15 7.46 -11.94 -3.06
N THR A 16 6.71 -13.04 -2.94
CA THR A 16 5.26 -13.06 -3.09
C THR A 16 4.61 -12.78 -1.74
N PHE A 17 3.76 -11.76 -1.70
CA PHE A 17 3.05 -11.38 -0.49
C PHE A 17 1.56 -11.74 -0.56
N VAL A 18 1.03 -12.21 0.56
CA VAL A 18 -0.40 -12.46 0.78
C VAL A 18 -0.87 -11.66 1.98
N LEU A 19 -2.08 -11.12 1.87
CA LEU A 19 -2.83 -10.52 2.95
C LEU A 19 -3.73 -11.59 3.57
N GLU A 20 -3.57 -11.79 4.86
CA GLU A 20 -4.47 -12.56 5.69
C GLU A 20 -5.49 -11.60 6.32
N GLU A 21 -6.77 -11.84 6.05
CA GLU A 21 -7.90 -11.01 6.47
C GLU A 21 -8.84 -11.85 7.33
N THR A 22 -9.01 -11.52 8.61
CA THR A 22 -10.04 -12.13 9.46
C THR A 22 -11.30 -11.28 9.43
N ARG A 23 -12.37 -11.81 8.82
CA ARG A 23 -13.65 -11.12 8.72
C ARG A 23 -14.42 -11.15 10.05
N ALA A 24 -15.42 -10.28 10.16
CA ALA A 24 -16.28 -10.17 11.34
C ALA A 24 -17.04 -11.46 11.71
N ASP A 25 -17.27 -12.35 10.74
CA ASP A 25 -17.88 -13.67 10.93
C ASP A 25 -16.86 -14.76 11.35
N GLY A 26 -15.59 -14.39 11.53
CA GLY A 26 -14.48 -15.29 11.87
C GLY A 26 -13.90 -16.04 10.67
N ALA A 27 -14.36 -15.76 9.44
CA ALA A 27 -13.79 -16.37 8.26
C ALA A 27 -12.39 -15.81 7.95
N LEU A 28 -11.42 -16.71 7.77
CA LEU A 28 -10.09 -16.36 7.29
C LEU A 28 -10.10 -16.27 5.76
N VAL A 29 -9.62 -15.15 5.23
CA VAL A 29 -9.48 -14.95 3.79
C VAL A 29 -8.03 -14.61 3.48
N ILE A 30 -7.39 -15.48 2.71
CA ILE A 30 -6.03 -15.26 2.21
C ILE A 30 -6.15 -14.73 0.78
N ARG A 31 -5.60 -13.54 0.52
CA ARG A 31 -5.59 -12.93 -0.82
C ARG A 31 -4.18 -12.53 -1.18
N ARG A 32 -3.89 -12.48 -2.48
CA ARG A 32 -2.66 -11.80 -2.93
C ARG A 32 -2.71 -10.34 -2.52
N GLU A 33 -1.56 -9.80 -2.14
CA GLU A 33 -1.42 -8.37 -1.92
C GLU A 33 -1.88 -7.62 -3.18
N PRO A 34 -2.76 -6.61 -3.04
CA PRO A 34 -3.16 -5.79 -4.17
C PRO A 34 -1.97 -4.96 -4.65
N THR A 35 -1.80 -4.85 -5.96
CA THR A 35 -0.77 -3.95 -6.50
C THR A 35 -1.13 -2.49 -6.19
N LEU A 36 -0.13 -1.59 -6.16
CA LEU A 36 -0.36 -0.16 -5.97
C LEU A 36 -1.46 0.38 -6.90
N ALA A 37 -1.44 0.00 -8.18
CA ALA A 37 -2.46 0.41 -9.17
C ALA A 37 -3.88 -0.07 -8.81
N GLN A 38 -4.03 -1.26 -8.23
CA GLN A 38 -5.32 -1.78 -7.78
C GLN A 38 -5.85 -1.01 -6.57
N VAL A 39 -4.95 -0.64 -5.64
CA VAL A 39 -5.28 0.19 -4.49
C VAL A 39 -5.69 1.60 -4.94
N GLU A 40 -4.90 2.22 -5.82
CA GLU A 40 -5.21 3.54 -6.40
C GLU A 40 -6.59 3.55 -7.06
N THR A 41 -6.88 2.54 -7.89
CA THR A 41 -8.19 2.38 -8.54
C THR A 41 -9.33 2.22 -7.53
N ARG A 42 -9.15 1.36 -6.50
CA ARG A 42 -10.17 1.11 -5.47
C ARG A 42 -10.52 2.38 -4.69
N HIS A 43 -9.53 3.24 -4.43
CA HIS A 43 -9.71 4.45 -3.64
C HIS A 43 -9.97 5.70 -4.49
N GLY A 44 -10.08 5.56 -5.81
CA GLY A 44 -10.28 6.69 -6.73
C GLY A 44 -9.10 7.67 -6.72
N LEU A 45 -7.91 7.20 -6.35
CA LEU A 45 -6.71 8.02 -6.34
C LEU A 45 -6.25 8.22 -7.79
N THR A 46 -6.01 9.48 -8.15
CA THR A 46 -5.43 9.84 -9.44
C THR A 46 -3.97 10.22 -9.22
N PRO A 47 -3.01 9.58 -9.90
CA PRO A 47 -1.61 9.93 -9.76
C PRO A 47 -1.38 11.37 -10.23
N VAL A 48 -0.62 12.14 -9.46
CA VAL A 48 -0.27 13.53 -9.81
C VAL A 48 0.84 13.49 -10.86
N PRO A 49 0.63 14.07 -12.07
CA PRO A 49 1.66 14.12 -13.10
C PRO A 49 2.94 14.78 -12.59
N ALA A 50 4.11 14.28 -13.00
CA ALA A 50 5.39 14.82 -12.55
C ALA A 50 5.55 16.34 -12.80
N ALA A 51 4.94 16.85 -13.87
CA ALA A 51 4.95 18.28 -14.20
C ALA A 51 4.12 19.16 -13.22
N GLU A 52 3.20 18.55 -12.48
CA GLU A 52 2.35 19.20 -11.48
C GLU A 52 2.88 18.99 -10.05
N GLN A 53 3.89 18.14 -9.89
CA GLN A 53 4.53 17.94 -8.60
C GLN A 53 5.31 19.21 -8.22
N PRO A 54 5.18 19.66 -6.97
CA PRO A 54 5.89 20.85 -6.53
C PRO A 54 7.41 20.60 -6.52
N ALA A 55 8.21 21.63 -6.80
CA ALA A 55 9.66 21.52 -6.95
C ALA A 55 10.35 20.83 -5.74
N TRP A 56 9.88 21.14 -4.52
CA TRP A 56 10.38 20.55 -3.28
C TRP A 56 10.21 19.02 -3.20
N PHE A 57 9.35 18.42 -4.03
CA PHE A 57 9.16 16.97 -4.08
C PHE A 57 10.35 16.24 -4.73
N SER A 58 11.09 16.94 -5.62
CA SER A 58 12.31 16.41 -6.25
C SER A 58 13.58 16.82 -5.51
N GLU A 59 13.47 17.71 -4.54
CA GLU A 59 14.57 18.17 -3.70
C GLU A 59 14.70 17.22 -2.51
N LEU A 60 15.46 16.13 -2.69
CA LEU A 60 15.93 15.37 -1.53
C LEU A 60 16.88 16.25 -0.73
N PRO A 61 16.78 16.27 0.62
CA PRO A 61 17.80 16.91 1.42
C PRO A 61 19.16 16.27 1.10
N THR A 62 20.10 17.07 0.63
CA THR A 62 21.49 16.66 0.54
C THR A 62 22.03 16.60 1.95
N ASP A 63 22.40 15.41 2.39
CA ASP A 63 23.12 15.21 3.64
C ASP A 63 24.55 15.75 3.46
N ASP A 64 24.73 17.04 3.72
CA ASP A 64 26.03 17.74 3.69
C ASP A 64 26.68 17.80 5.09
N GLU A 65 26.20 17.02 6.06
CA GLU A 65 26.84 16.90 7.39
C GLU A 65 27.39 15.48 7.59
N GLY A 66 28.61 15.27 7.06
CA GLY A 66 29.47 14.14 7.41
C GLY A 66 30.15 14.28 8.78
#